data_AF-A0A8D5U4A2-F1
#
_entry.id   AF-A0A8D5U4A2-F1
#
_cell.length_a   1.000
_cell.length_b   1.000
_cell.length_c   1.000
_cell.angle_alpha   90.00
_cell.angle_beta   90.00
_cell.angle_gamma   90.00
#
_symmetry.space_group_name_H-M   'P 1'
#
loop_
_entity.id
_entity.type
_entity.pdbx_description
1 polymer ?
#
loop_
_entity_poly.entity_id
_entity_poly.type
_entity_poly.pdbx_seq_one_letter_code
_entity_poly.pdbx_strand_id
1 'polypeptide(L)'
;MHQTNERGGVQTIGSEALGEVKEKAYLVTFTRGIPKDLLDKLLDGIAADIIPDERSPNFIKQIAFLKGDVQFYVDSLLARLLRNNINPDDVVWSYEIYLEVELKKKVSLVKVPSVLPLVGNVTNTGIIISNDPDLKMRVRKFTTVQIDRTVKVIKRDEKPIKIQNVLTELGELISKLITSP
;
A
#
# COMPACT_ATOMS: atom_id res chain seq x y z
N MET A 1 17.31 10.45 27.31
CA MET A 1 18.21 11.60 27.09
C MET A 1 18.06 12.04 25.64
N HIS A 2 17.52 13.24 25.42
CA HIS A 2 17.27 13.78 24.08
C HIS A 2 18.53 14.52 23.59
N GLN A 3 19.00 14.21 22.38
CA GLN A 3 19.87 15.09 21.61
C GLN A 3 19.04 15.69 20.48
N THR A 4 18.97 17.01 20.47
CA THR A 4 18.26 17.83 19.50
C THR A 4 19.26 18.28 18.44
N ASN A 5 19.01 18.02 17.16
CA ASN A 5 19.79 18.63 16.07
C ASN A 5 19.07 19.89 15.54
N GLU A 6 19.85 20.92 15.22
CA GLU A 6 19.43 22.30 14.90
C GLU A 6 18.69 22.50 13.55
N ARG A 7 18.04 21.48 13.03
CA ARG A 7 17.07 21.64 11.93
C ARG A 7 15.87 20.82 12.32
N GLY A 8 14.77 21.49 12.67
CA GLY A 8 13.53 20.94 13.24
C GLY A 8 12.78 19.91 12.40
N GLY A 9 13.48 18.86 11.94
CA GLY A 9 12.91 17.63 11.47
C GLY A 9 12.74 16.71 12.65
N VAL A 10 11.50 16.39 12.98
CA VAL A 10 11.16 15.27 13.86
C VAL A 10 11.78 14.02 13.24
N GLN A 11 12.84 13.48 13.87
CA GLN A 11 13.29 12.13 13.57
C GLN A 11 12.15 11.18 13.95
N THR A 12 11.44 10.70 12.94
CA THR A 12 10.44 9.65 13.09
C THR A 12 11.18 8.38 13.51
N ILE A 13 10.91 7.91 14.72
CA ILE A 13 11.52 6.74 15.38
C ILE A 13 11.20 5.41 14.65
N GLY A 14 10.58 5.43 13.46
CA GLY A 14 10.30 4.24 12.65
C GLY A 14 11.37 3.85 11.61
N SER A 15 12.52 4.54 11.54
CA SER A 15 13.33 4.60 10.31
C SER A 15 14.63 3.77 10.25
N GLU A 16 15.03 3.05 11.31
CA GLU A 16 16.32 2.34 11.30
C GLU A 16 16.29 0.99 10.55
N ALA A 17 15.12 0.35 10.46
CA ALA A 17 15.00 -0.99 9.88
C ALA A 17 14.60 -1.00 8.40
N LEU A 18 13.77 -0.04 7.98
CA LEU A 18 13.31 0.10 6.60
C LEU A 18 14.34 0.87 5.77
N GLY A 19 14.63 0.33 4.59
CA GLY A 19 15.50 0.87 3.57
C GLY A 19 14.72 1.68 2.53
N GLU A 20 15.23 1.66 1.31
CA GLU A 20 14.60 2.34 0.18
C GLU A 20 13.29 1.66 -0.23
N VAL A 21 12.30 2.46 -0.62
CA VAL A 21 11.07 1.98 -1.25
C VAL A 21 11.37 1.69 -2.72
N LYS A 22 11.43 0.40 -3.10
CA LYS A 22 11.68 -0.02 -4.48
C LYS A 22 10.49 0.24 -5.38
N GLU A 23 9.32 -0.13 -4.89
CA GLU A 23 8.08 -0.05 -5.65
C GLU A 23 6.99 0.53 -4.77
N LYS A 24 6.17 1.38 -5.38
CA LYS A 24 4.95 1.89 -4.80
C LYS A 24 3.88 1.93 -5.87
N ALA A 25 2.71 1.41 -5.55
CA ALA A 25 1.54 1.54 -6.38
C ALA A 25 0.32 1.84 -5.51
N TYR A 26 -0.63 2.56 -6.10
CA TYR A 26 -1.88 2.88 -5.45
C TYR A 26 -3.03 2.62 -6.41
N LEU A 27 -3.99 1.82 -6.00
CA LEU A 27 -5.18 1.50 -6.77
C LEU A 27 -6.41 2.12 -6.11
N VAL A 28 -7.26 2.74 -6.91
CA VAL A 28 -8.57 3.24 -6.51
C VAL A 28 -9.61 2.43 -7.28
N THR A 29 -10.45 1.68 -6.56
CA THR A 29 -11.47 0.81 -7.15
C THR A 29 -12.84 1.42 -6.90
N PHE A 30 -13.66 1.57 -7.94
CA PHE A 30 -14.97 2.21 -7.83
C PHE A 30 -16.09 1.19 -7.57
N THR A 31 -17.11 1.61 -6.81
CA THR A 31 -18.30 0.80 -6.47
C THR A 31 -19.16 0.55 -7.70
N ARG A 32 -19.29 1.57 -8.54
CA ARG A 32 -19.88 1.52 -9.87
C ARG A 32 -18.88 2.17 -10.79
N GLY A 33 -18.68 1.64 -11.99
CA GLY A 33 -17.71 2.22 -12.90
C GLY A 33 -18.02 3.70 -13.15
N ILE A 34 -16.99 4.54 -13.21
CA ILE A 34 -17.13 5.98 -13.51
C ILE A 34 -17.11 6.16 -15.03
N PRO A 35 -17.98 7.00 -15.62
CA PRO A 35 -17.93 7.29 -17.05
C PRO A 35 -16.53 7.74 -17.48
N LYS A 36 -16.00 7.13 -18.54
CA LYS A 36 -14.65 7.39 -19.02
C LYS A 36 -14.41 8.87 -19.33
N ASP A 37 -15.33 9.53 -20.01
CA ASP A 37 -15.22 10.95 -20.40
C ASP A 37 -15.10 11.89 -19.19
N LEU A 38 -15.77 11.55 -18.08
CA LEU A 38 -15.66 12.28 -16.83
C LEU A 38 -14.29 12.05 -16.21
N LEU A 39 -13.82 10.80 -16.21
CA LEU A 39 -12.54 10.46 -15.62
C LEU A 39 -11.36 11.03 -16.40
N ASP A 40 -11.40 11.04 -17.73
CA ASP A 40 -10.34 11.61 -18.57
C ASP A 40 -10.11 13.10 -18.23
N LYS A 41 -11.18 13.85 -17.97
CA LYS A 41 -11.09 15.24 -17.48
C LYS A 41 -10.48 15.32 -16.08
N LEU A 42 -10.85 14.41 -15.18
CA LEU A 42 -10.33 14.37 -13.83
C LEU A 42 -8.85 13.95 -13.79
N LEU A 43 -8.39 13.15 -14.75
CA LEU A 43 -7.01 12.66 -14.84
C LEU A 43 -6.10 13.54 -15.71
N ASP A 44 -6.57 14.67 -16.23
CA ASP A 44 -5.74 15.55 -17.06
C ASP A 44 -4.45 15.97 -16.34
N GLY A 45 -3.28 15.63 -16.92
CA GLY A 45 -1.96 15.84 -16.31
C GLY A 45 -1.60 14.90 -15.14
N ILE A 46 -2.39 13.85 -14.88
CA ILE A 46 -2.13 12.83 -13.87
C ILE A 46 -1.73 11.52 -14.56
N ALA A 47 -0.53 11.02 -14.28
CA ALA A 47 -0.07 9.75 -14.82
C ALA A 47 -0.77 8.58 -14.10
N ALA A 48 -1.69 7.91 -14.79
CA ALA A 48 -2.44 6.77 -14.25
C ALA A 48 -2.78 5.77 -15.34
N ASP A 49 -2.79 4.49 -14.97
CA ASP A 49 -3.30 3.41 -15.80
C ASP A 49 -4.79 3.20 -15.49
N ILE A 50 -5.60 3.12 -16.53
CA ILE A 50 -7.05 3.03 -16.44
C ILE A 50 -7.48 1.60 -16.74
N ILE A 51 -8.25 1.00 -15.84
CA ILE A 51 -8.75 -0.37 -15.96
C ILE A 51 -10.28 -0.30 -16.17
N PRO A 52 -10.75 -0.55 -17.40
CA PRO A 52 -12.17 -0.46 -17.74
C PRO A 52 -13.00 -1.56 -17.07
N ASP A 53 -14.30 -1.33 -16.96
CA ASP A 53 -15.25 -2.37 -16.56
C ASP A 53 -15.45 -3.35 -17.72
N GLU A 54 -15.16 -4.64 -17.47
CA GLU A 54 -15.35 -5.73 -18.43
C GLU A 54 -16.77 -5.80 -18.99
N ARG A 55 -17.78 -5.39 -18.20
CA ARG A 55 -19.19 -5.41 -18.60
C ARG A 55 -19.59 -4.22 -19.45
N SER A 56 -18.86 -3.11 -19.36
CA SER A 56 -19.16 -1.88 -20.10
C SER A 56 -17.89 -1.02 -20.27
N PRO A 57 -17.24 -1.08 -21.44
CA PRO A 57 -15.95 -0.40 -21.67
C PRO A 57 -15.99 1.13 -21.54
N ASN A 58 -17.18 1.73 -21.56
CA ASN A 58 -17.37 3.17 -21.36
C ASN A 58 -17.29 3.59 -19.88
N PHE A 59 -17.19 2.62 -18.98
CA PHE A 59 -17.08 2.86 -17.55
C PHE A 59 -15.76 2.30 -17.03
N ILE A 60 -15.18 3.01 -16.07
CA ILE A 60 -13.90 2.67 -15.48
C ILE A 60 -14.12 2.03 -14.13
N LYS A 61 -13.63 0.80 -13.97
CA LYS A 61 -13.74 0.03 -12.74
C LYS A 61 -12.65 0.42 -11.73
N GLN A 62 -11.44 0.67 -12.23
CA GLN A 62 -10.28 0.89 -11.37
C GLN A 62 -9.26 1.82 -12.03
N ILE A 63 -8.54 2.56 -11.20
CA ILE A 63 -7.39 3.39 -11.60
C ILE A 63 -6.17 2.90 -10.84
N ALA A 64 -5.05 2.76 -11.53
CA ALA A 64 -3.78 2.35 -10.95
C ALA A 64 -2.72 3.44 -11.16
N PHE A 65 -2.12 3.90 -10.06
CA PHE A 65 -1.02 4.84 -10.04
C PHE A 65 0.27 4.06 -9.76
N LEU A 66 1.07 3.81 -10.80
CA LEU A 66 2.23 2.90 -10.73
C LEU A 66 3.58 3.62 -10.79
N LYS A 67 3.61 4.89 -11.19
CA LYS A 67 4.84 5.63 -11.50
C LYS A 67 4.79 7.05 -10.92
N GLY A 68 5.96 7.65 -10.73
CA GLY A 68 6.10 9.03 -10.28
C GLY A 68 5.68 9.25 -8.82
N ASP A 69 5.11 10.41 -8.52
CA ASP A 69 4.58 10.72 -7.20
C ASP A 69 3.16 10.18 -7.02
N VAL A 70 3.09 8.87 -6.79
CA VAL A 70 1.86 8.12 -6.60
C VAL A 70 0.93 8.73 -5.55
N GLN A 71 1.46 9.20 -4.41
CA GLN A 71 0.63 9.80 -3.36
C GLN A 71 0.02 11.13 -3.83
N PHE A 72 0.83 11.98 -4.47
CA PHE A 72 0.37 13.24 -5.03
C PHE A 72 -0.72 13.04 -6.09
N TYR A 73 -0.58 12.04 -6.96
CA TYR A 73 -1.57 11.74 -8.00
C TYR A 73 -2.91 11.29 -7.44
N VAL A 74 -2.90 10.42 -6.42
CA VAL A 74 -4.12 10.00 -5.72
C VAL A 74 -4.78 11.18 -5.03
N ASP A 75 -4.00 11.99 -4.31
CA ASP A 75 -4.51 13.17 -3.61
C ASP A 75 -5.11 14.19 -4.59
N SER A 76 -4.47 14.34 -5.77
CA SER A 76 -4.96 15.19 -6.85
C SER A 76 -6.28 14.68 -7.42
N LEU A 77 -6.41 13.37 -7.65
CA LEU A 77 -7.67 12.75 -8.10
C LEU A 77 -8.78 13.00 -7.07
N LEU A 78 -8.54 12.73 -5.79
CA LEU A 78 -9.55 12.90 -4.73
C LEU A 78 -9.98 14.36 -4.60
N ALA A 79 -9.04 15.30 -4.65
CA ALA A 79 -9.36 16.72 -4.65
C ALA A 79 -10.18 17.13 -5.89
N ARG A 80 -9.90 16.56 -7.07
CA ARG A 80 -10.65 16.83 -8.30
C ARG A 80 -12.06 16.24 -8.26
N LEU A 81 -12.24 15.04 -7.69
CA LEU A 81 -13.57 14.45 -7.47
C LEU A 81 -14.42 15.36 -6.60
N LEU A 82 -13.88 15.79 -5.45
CA LEU A 82 -14.57 16.71 -4.54
C LEU A 82 -14.92 18.05 -5.21
N ARG A 83 -14.00 18.63 -6.00
CA ARG A 83 -14.26 19.85 -6.78
C ARG A 83 -15.37 19.70 -7.81
N ASN A 84 -15.65 18.49 -8.27
CA ASN A 84 -16.74 18.18 -9.19
C ASN A 84 -18.01 17.68 -8.47
N ASN A 85 -18.11 17.92 -7.15
CA ASN A 85 -19.23 17.48 -6.31
C ASN A 85 -19.43 15.95 -6.27
N ILE A 86 -18.36 15.20 -6.50
CA ILE A 86 -18.36 13.74 -6.39
C ILE A 86 -17.68 13.39 -5.07
N ASN A 87 -18.46 12.93 -4.11
CA ASN A 87 -17.92 12.48 -2.84
C ASN A 87 -17.26 11.10 -3.01
N PRO A 88 -15.95 10.96 -2.73
CA PRO A 88 -15.26 9.67 -2.87
C PRO A 88 -15.89 8.54 -2.05
N ASP A 89 -16.50 8.84 -0.90
CA ASP A 89 -17.15 7.83 -0.04
C ASP A 89 -18.36 7.17 -0.71
N ASP A 90 -18.98 7.84 -1.69
CA ASP A 90 -20.16 7.33 -2.41
C ASP A 90 -19.77 6.49 -3.64
N VAL A 91 -18.58 6.74 -4.21
CA VAL A 91 -18.17 6.18 -5.50
C VAL A 91 -16.99 5.22 -5.42
N VAL A 92 -16.14 5.33 -4.40
CA VAL A 92 -14.98 4.45 -4.21
C VAL A 92 -15.35 3.27 -3.33
N TRP A 93 -15.08 2.07 -3.83
CA TRP A 93 -15.26 0.82 -3.09
C TRP A 93 -14.07 0.51 -2.19
N SER A 94 -12.85 0.77 -2.69
CA SER A 94 -11.64 0.60 -1.90
C SER A 94 -10.46 1.39 -2.42
N TYR A 95 -9.57 1.70 -1.49
CA TYR A 95 -8.23 2.21 -1.72
C TYR A 95 -7.22 1.12 -1.39
N GLU A 96 -6.28 0.88 -2.28
CA GLU A 96 -5.27 -0.15 -2.09
C GLU A 96 -3.87 0.38 -2.36
N ILE A 97 -2.94 0.08 -1.46
CA ILE A 97 -1.53 0.42 -1.56
C ILE A 97 -0.72 -0.86 -1.67
N TYR A 98 0.18 -0.88 -2.65
CA TYR A 98 1.24 -1.86 -2.78
C TYR A 98 2.58 -1.18 -2.53
N LEU A 99 3.39 -1.75 -1.65
CA LEU A 99 4.74 -1.29 -1.39
C LEU A 99 5.71 -2.46 -1.42
N GLU A 100 6.88 -2.22 -2.00
CA GLU A 100 8.05 -3.08 -1.83
C GLU A 100 9.17 -2.24 -1.24
N VAL A 101 9.69 -2.66 -0.09
CA VAL A 101 10.67 -1.91 0.69
C VAL A 101 11.87 -2.80 0.99
N GLU A 102 13.07 -2.26 0.86
CA GLU A 102 14.28 -2.94 1.33
C GLU A 102 14.36 -2.96 2.85
N LEU A 103 15.06 -3.95 3.38
CA LEU A 103 15.46 -3.97 4.79
C LEU A 103 16.90 -3.51 4.89
N LYS A 104 17.18 -2.49 5.72
CA LYS A 104 18.55 -1.99 5.98
C LYS A 104 19.42 -3.03 6.67
N LYS A 105 18.80 -3.94 7.44
CA LYS A 105 19.46 -5.03 8.15
C LYS A 105 18.70 -6.32 7.86
N LYS A 106 19.42 -7.43 7.70
CA LYS A 106 18.78 -8.75 7.69
C LYS A 106 18.02 -8.91 9.00
N VAL A 107 16.70 -8.92 8.89
CA VAL A 107 15.84 -9.30 10.00
C VAL A 107 16.10 -10.79 10.20
N SER A 108 16.62 -11.16 11.36
CA SER A 108 16.55 -12.56 11.79
C SER A 108 15.09 -12.83 12.07
N LEU A 109 14.31 -13.06 11.01
CA LEU A 109 12.96 -13.57 11.12
C LEU A 109 13.05 -14.74 12.07
N VAL A 110 12.24 -14.69 13.13
CA VAL A 110 12.09 -15.65 14.23
C VAL A 110 12.67 -17.01 13.86
N LYS A 111 13.40 -17.68 14.77
CA LYS A 111 13.82 -19.09 14.60
C LYS A 111 12.58 -19.99 14.43
N VAL A 112 11.94 -19.94 13.27
CA VAL A 112 10.78 -20.73 12.90
C VAL A 112 11.36 -22.13 12.71
N PRO A 113 10.94 -23.12 13.51
CA PRO A 113 11.46 -24.47 13.38
C PRO A 113 11.25 -24.96 11.95
N SER A 114 12.27 -25.57 11.37
CA SER A 114 12.30 -26.07 9.97
C SER A 114 11.32 -27.24 9.69
N VAL A 115 10.30 -27.43 10.53
CA VAL A 115 9.52 -28.67 10.64
C VAL A 115 8.02 -28.48 10.45
N LEU A 116 7.55 -27.28 10.12
CA LEU A 116 6.19 -27.11 9.62
C LEU A 116 6.15 -27.59 8.15
N PRO A 117 5.25 -28.51 7.76
CA PRO A 117 5.15 -28.95 6.38
C PRO A 117 4.70 -27.77 5.51
N LEU A 118 5.65 -27.24 4.73
CA LEU A 118 5.45 -26.17 3.77
C LEU A 118 4.66 -26.71 2.58
N VAL A 119 3.35 -26.43 2.54
CA VAL A 119 2.53 -26.66 1.34
C VAL A 119 2.70 -25.45 0.42
N GLY A 120 3.53 -25.58 -0.62
CA GLY A 120 3.77 -24.55 -1.64
C GLY A 120 5.25 -24.23 -1.87
N ASN A 121 5.61 -23.78 -3.09
CA ASN A 121 6.99 -23.58 -3.58
C ASN A 121 7.97 -23.02 -2.54
N VAL A 122 8.96 -23.85 -2.19
CA VAL A 122 9.94 -23.69 -1.11
C VAL A 122 11.13 -22.83 -1.56
N THR A 123 10.87 -21.61 -2.04
CA THR A 123 11.94 -20.62 -2.31
C THR A 123 11.84 -19.36 -1.48
N ASN A 124 10.73 -19.15 -0.75
CA ASN A 124 10.52 -17.98 0.10
C ASN A 124 10.63 -18.37 1.59
N THR A 125 11.81 -18.18 2.17
CA THR A 125 12.05 -18.27 3.63
C THR A 125 11.54 -16.99 4.32
N GLY A 126 10.25 -16.69 4.17
CA GLY A 126 9.65 -15.44 4.64
C GLY A 126 8.48 -15.67 5.61
N ILE A 127 8.16 -14.64 6.40
CA ILE A 127 6.96 -14.61 7.25
C ILE A 127 5.88 -13.82 6.53
N ILE A 128 4.66 -14.37 6.49
CA ILE A 128 3.46 -13.65 6.04
C ILE A 128 2.61 -13.32 7.26
N ILE A 129 2.31 -12.04 7.43
CA ILE A 129 1.42 -11.53 8.48
C ILE A 129 0.19 -10.96 7.77
N SER A 130 -0.99 -11.48 8.11
CA SER A 130 -2.25 -11.04 7.54
C SER A 130 -3.28 -10.83 8.63
N ASN A 131 -4.12 -9.81 8.47
CA ASN A 131 -5.31 -9.63 9.31
C ASN A 131 -6.55 -10.35 8.74
N ASP A 132 -6.48 -10.87 7.52
CA ASP A 132 -7.50 -11.74 6.94
C ASP A 132 -7.11 -13.21 7.20
N PRO A 133 -7.97 -13.99 7.89
CA PRO A 133 -7.65 -15.36 8.32
C PRO A 133 -7.54 -16.35 7.16
N ASP A 134 -8.18 -16.05 6.01
CA ASP A 134 -8.18 -16.93 4.84
C ASP A 134 -7.18 -16.47 3.76
N LEU A 135 -6.41 -15.40 4.01
CA LEU A 135 -5.63 -14.68 3.00
C LEU A 135 -6.47 -14.30 1.77
N LYS A 136 -7.79 -14.19 1.93
CA LYS A 136 -8.71 -13.86 0.85
C LYS A 136 -8.58 -12.36 0.63
N MET A 137 -7.70 -11.96 -0.29
CA MET A 137 -7.54 -10.58 -0.80
C MET A 137 -8.79 -10.04 -1.52
N ARG A 138 -9.98 -10.61 -1.26
CA ARG A 138 -11.28 -10.23 -1.82
C ARG A 138 -12.04 -9.30 -0.89
N VAL A 139 -11.64 -9.21 0.38
CA VAL A 139 -12.28 -8.32 1.34
C VAL A 139 -11.90 -6.86 1.07
N ARG A 140 -12.78 -5.94 1.47
CA ARG A 140 -12.56 -4.49 1.33
C ARG A 140 -11.45 -3.96 2.23
N LYS A 141 -11.26 -4.60 3.38
CA LYS A 141 -10.28 -4.20 4.37
C LYS A 141 -9.38 -5.37 4.72
N PHE A 142 -8.13 -5.30 4.27
CA PHE A 142 -7.10 -6.23 4.67
C PHE A 142 -5.72 -5.59 4.62
N THR A 143 -4.77 -6.24 5.26
CA THR A 143 -3.37 -5.93 5.19
C THR A 143 -2.61 -7.23 5.21
N THR A 144 -1.77 -7.42 4.21
CA THR A 144 -0.84 -8.53 4.13
C THR A 144 0.57 -7.96 4.03
N VAL A 145 1.43 -8.42 4.93
CA VAL A 145 2.86 -8.08 4.96
C VAL A 145 3.63 -9.37 4.77
N GLN A 146 4.37 -9.46 3.68
CA GLN A 146 5.33 -10.53 3.44
C GLN A 146 6.74 -9.99 3.71
N ILE A 147 7.48 -10.67 4.58
CA ILE A 147 8.84 -10.30 4.97
C ILE A 147 9.78 -11.41 4.55
N ASP A 148 10.68 -11.11 3.61
CA ASP A 148 11.72 -12.02 3.14
C ASP A 148 13.07 -11.28 3.01
N ARG A 149 13.66 -11.22 1.80
CA ARG A 149 14.77 -10.32 1.46
C ARG A 149 14.29 -8.86 1.38
N THR A 150 13.04 -8.67 1.03
CA THR A 150 12.32 -7.40 0.95
C THR A 150 11.05 -7.49 1.78
N VAL A 151 10.43 -6.34 2.05
CA VAL A 151 9.11 -6.29 2.67
C VAL A 151 8.10 -5.88 1.61
N LYS A 152 7.18 -6.78 1.31
CA LYS A 152 6.05 -6.50 0.42
C LYS A 152 4.81 -6.27 1.27
N VAL A 153 4.13 -5.16 1.05
CA VAL A 153 2.90 -4.79 1.74
C VAL A 153 1.80 -4.60 0.73
N ILE A 154 0.67 -5.25 1.00
CA ILE A 154 -0.60 -4.98 0.33
C ILE A 154 -1.55 -4.53 1.42
N LYS A 155 -2.04 -3.30 1.34
CA LYS A 155 -3.01 -2.77 2.30
C LYS A 155 -4.19 -2.16 1.57
N ARG A 156 -5.38 -2.64 1.88
CA ARG A 156 -6.65 -2.14 1.35
C ARG A 156 -7.55 -1.66 2.48
N ASP A 157 -8.23 -0.54 2.26
CA ASP A 157 -9.22 0.02 3.17
C ASP A 157 -10.34 0.70 2.37
N GLU A 158 -11.48 0.92 3.03
CA GLU A 158 -12.61 1.67 2.47
C GLU A 158 -12.31 3.17 2.48
N LYS A 159 -11.41 3.63 3.35
CA LYS A 159 -10.99 5.04 3.45
C LYS A 159 -9.65 5.29 2.75
N PRO A 160 -9.39 6.52 2.26
CA PRO A 160 -8.09 6.89 1.72
C PRO A 160 -6.96 6.61 2.71
N ILE A 161 -5.88 6.03 2.21
CA ILE A 161 -4.70 5.63 2.98
C ILE A 161 -3.54 6.49 2.52
N LYS A 162 -2.68 6.93 3.44
CA LYS A 162 -1.42 7.59 3.06
C LYS A 162 -0.30 6.56 3.05
N ILE A 163 0.49 6.53 1.97
CA ILE A 163 1.67 5.67 1.86
C ILE A 163 2.61 5.88 3.05
N GLN A 164 2.79 7.12 3.48
CA GLN A 164 3.62 7.44 4.65
C GLN A 164 3.11 6.79 5.95
N ASN A 165 1.79 6.68 6.12
CA ASN A 165 1.21 6.03 7.29
C ASN A 165 1.48 4.52 7.25
N VAL A 166 1.35 3.90 6.06
CA VAL A 166 1.69 2.48 5.87
C VAL A 166 3.17 2.22 6.17
N LEU A 167 4.07 3.08 5.70
CA LEU A 167 5.51 2.97 6.00
C LEU A 167 5.80 3.14 7.50
N THR A 168 5.09 4.03 8.18
CA THR A 168 5.22 4.23 9.63
C THR A 168 4.78 2.99 10.41
N GLU A 169 3.59 2.49 10.12
CA GLU A 169 3.06 1.24 10.70
C GLU A 169 3.98 0.05 10.41
N LEU A 170 4.55 -0.02 9.21
CA LEU A 170 5.50 -1.05 8.82
C LEU A 170 6.80 -0.97 9.65
N GLY A 171 7.32 0.23 9.87
CA GLY A 171 8.50 0.45 10.71
C GLY A 171 8.26 -0.01 12.16
N GLU A 172 7.08 0.26 12.70
CA GLU A 172 6.67 -0.22 14.02
C GLU A 172 6.53 -1.75 14.07
N LEU A 173 5.96 -2.37 13.04
CA LEU A 173 5.85 -3.82 12.95
C LEU A 173 7.23 -4.48 12.90
N ILE A 174 8.10 -3.99 12.00
CA ILE A 174 9.43 -4.55 11.80
C ILE A 174 10.30 -4.36 13.05
N SER A 175 10.23 -3.22 13.74
CA SER A 175 10.99 -3.01 14.98
C SER A 175 10.61 -4.01 16.08
N LYS A 176 9.33 -4.36 16.21
CA LYS A 176 8.85 -5.42 17.14
C LYS A 176 9.31 -6.82 16.76
N LEU A 177 9.57 -7.07 15.47
CA LEU A 177 10.06 -8.36 14.97
C LEU A 177 11.59 -8.47 15.05
N ILE A 178 12.31 -7.35 15.05
CA ILE A 178 13.78 -7.29 15.13
C ILE A 178 14.28 -7.41 16.58
N THR A 179 13.41 -7.23 17.59
CA THR A 179 13.77 -7.48 18.98
C THR A 179 13.91 -8.97 19.30
N SER A 180 15.14 -9.48 19.19
CA SER A 180 15.84 -10.43 20.10
C SER A 180 17.15 -10.87 19.41
N PRO A 181 18.33 -10.72 20.04
CA PRO A 181 18.67 -11.30 21.35
C PRO A 181 18.39 -10.42 22.56
#